data_AF-A0A8T3PGY1-F1
#
_entry.id   AF-A0A8T3PGY1-F1
#
_cell.length_a   1.000
_cell.length_b   1.000
_cell.length_c   1.000
_cell.angle_alpha   90.00
_cell.angle_beta   90.00
_cell.angle_gamma   90.00
#
_symmetry.space_group_name_H-M   'P 1'
#
loop_
_entity.id
_entity.type
_entity.pdbx_description
1 polymer ?
#
loop_
_entity_poly.entity_id
_entity_poly.type
_entity_poly.pdbx_seq_one_letter_code
_entity_poly.pdbx_strand_id
1 'polypeptide(L)' 'MERRIMSRCIRASRSAYPDRDAAAVAGIYRSAVEGSTISFEETAPDANEVADRIR' A
#
# COMPACT_ATOMS: atom_id res chain seq x y z
N MET A 1 -22.71 -15.42 -33.00
CA MET A 1 -22.46 -15.73 -31.57
C MET A 1 -21.57 -14.62 -31.01
N GLU A 2 -22.21 -13.51 -30.64
CA GLU A 2 -21.55 -12.29 -30.17
C GLU A 2 -21.03 -12.50 -28.75
N ARG A 3 -19.71 -12.35 -28.56
CA ARG A 3 -19.12 -12.31 -27.22
C ARG A 3 -19.37 -10.94 -26.62
N ARG A 4 -20.44 -10.87 -25.83
CA ARG A 4 -20.85 -9.74 -25.00
C ARG A 4 -19.67 -9.28 -24.14
N ILE A 5 -19.35 -8.00 -24.27
CA ILE A 5 -18.27 -7.27 -23.59
C ILE A 5 -18.48 -7.37 -22.08
N MET A 6 -17.65 -8.17 -21.40
CA MET A 6 -17.49 -8.09 -19.95
C MET A 6 -16.66 -6.83 -19.65
N SER A 7 -17.34 -5.80 -19.17
CA SER A 7 -16.78 -4.52 -18.75
C SER A 7 -15.59 -4.73 -17.80
N ARG A 8 -14.38 -4.45 -18.30
CA ARG A 8 -13.12 -4.75 -17.62
C ARG A 8 -12.65 -3.53 -16.81
N CYS A 9 -13.14 -3.38 -15.59
CA CYS A 9 -12.49 -2.51 -14.59
C CYS A 9 -11.36 -3.26 -13.88
N ILE A 10 -10.36 -3.74 -14.62
CA ILE A 10 -9.11 -4.21 -14.00
C ILE A 10 -8.18 -3.02 -13.96
N ARG A 11 -8.12 -2.33 -12.82
CA ARG A 11 -7.14 -1.27 -12.57
C ARG A 11 -5.76 -1.92 -12.65
N ALA A 12 -4.88 -1.40 -13.51
CA ALA A 12 -3.53 -1.93 -13.64
C ALA A 12 -2.80 -1.79 -12.29
N SER A 13 -2.55 -2.90 -11.61
CA SER A 13 -1.68 -2.95 -10.43
C SER A 13 -0.24 -3.04 -10.91
N ARG A 14 0.60 -2.09 -10.49
CA ARG A 14 2.05 -2.13 -10.73
C ARG A 14 2.76 -2.77 -9.54
N SER A 15 3.93 -3.38 -9.77
CA SER A 15 4.82 -3.75 -8.68
C SER A 15 5.28 -2.51 -7.90
N ALA A 16 5.50 -2.69 -6.60
CA ALA A 16 6.08 -1.67 -5.75
C ALA A 16 7.60 -1.57 -6.01
N TYR A 17 8.11 -0.35 -5.98
CA TYR A 17 9.53 -0.01 -6.05
C TYR A 17 9.95 0.54 -4.68
N PRO A 18 10.76 -0.20 -3.88
CA PRO A 18 11.08 0.18 -2.50
C PRO A 18 11.51 1.64 -2.37
N ASP A 19 12.50 2.07 -3.15
CA ASP A 19 13.11 3.40 -3.01
C ASP A 19 12.16 4.54 -3.42
N ARG A 20 11.15 4.25 -4.24
CA ARG A 20 10.17 5.24 -4.71
C ARG A 20 8.91 5.27 -3.85
N ASP A 21 8.44 4.10 -3.45
CA ASP A 21 7.08 3.93 -2.91
C ASP A 21 7.05 3.91 -1.38
N ALA A 22 8.16 3.59 -0.72
CA ALA A 22 8.16 3.35 0.71
C ALA A 22 7.75 4.57 1.55
N ALA A 23 8.16 5.79 1.15
CA ALA A 23 7.75 7.01 1.85
C ALA A 23 6.23 7.24 1.81
N ALA A 24 5.60 6.99 0.66
CA ALA A 24 4.15 7.12 0.51
C ALA A 24 3.42 6.05 1.32
N VAL A 25 3.91 4.80 1.27
CA VAL A 25 3.33 3.69 2.04
C VAL A 25 3.48 3.91 3.54
N ALA A 26 4.63 4.40 4.02
CA ALA A 26 4.85 4.75 5.42
C ALA A 26 3.87 5.84 5.89
N GLY A 27 3.59 6.84 5.04
CA GLY A 27 2.57 7.87 5.33
C GLY A 27 1.16 7.28 5.48
N ILE A 28 0.77 6.37 4.60
CA ILE A 28 -0.53 5.67 4.69
C ILE A 28 -0.60 4.83 5.96
N TYR A 29 0.47 4.09 6.26
CA TYR A 29 0.57 3.25 7.45
C TYR A 29 0.47 4.08 8.73
N ARG A 30 1.16 5.22 8.76
CA ARG A 30 1.14 6.17 9.87
C ARG A 30 -0.27 6.56 10.27
N SER A 31 -1.09 6.97 9.31
CA SER A 31 -2.48 7.35 9.57
C SER A 31 -3.36 6.21 10.09
N ALA A 32 -2.98 4.95 9.83
CA ALA A 32 -3.72 3.78 10.30
C ALA A 32 -3.26 3.30 11.69
N VAL A 33 -2.05 3.66 12.12
CA VAL A 33 -1.42 3.21 13.36
C VAL A 33 -1.46 4.29 14.44
N GLU A 34 -0.88 5.45 14.16
CA GLU A 34 -0.69 6.49 15.18
C GLU A 34 -2.04 7.09 15.58
N GLY A 35 -2.39 6.97 16.86
CA GLY A 35 -3.68 7.44 17.40
C GLY A 35 -4.88 6.55 17.07
N SER A 36 -4.66 5.38 16.45
CA SER A 36 -5.71 4.43 16.12
C SER A 36 -6.09 3.57 17.33
N THR A 37 -7.40 3.45 17.62
CA THR A 37 -7.92 2.53 18.66
C THR A 37 -7.89 1.06 18.23
N ILE A 38 -7.67 0.80 16.94
CA ILE A 38 -7.77 -0.56 16.34
C ILE A 38 -6.39 -1.14 16.01
N SER A 39 -5.36 -0.30 15.91
CA SER A 39 -3.99 -0.76 15.68
C SER A 39 -3.43 -1.46 16.91
N PHE A 40 -2.74 -2.59 16.70
CA PHE A 40 -1.94 -3.24 17.75
C PHE A 40 -0.55 -2.61 17.89
N GLU A 41 -0.11 -1.87 16.88
CA GLU A 41 1.14 -1.09 16.90
C GLU A 41 0.84 0.32 17.43
N GLU A 42 1.75 0.89 18.22
CA GLU A 42 1.65 2.28 18.70
C GLU A 42 2.35 3.27 17.75
N THR A 43 3.47 2.85 17.15
CA THR A 43 4.28 3.66 16.23
C THR A 43 4.34 2.98 14.87
N ALA A 44 4.14 3.77 13.82
CA ALA A 44 4.21 3.27 12.45
C ALA A 44 5.67 3.10 11.99
N PRO A 45 5.94 2.13 11.09
CA PRO A 45 7.25 1.99 10.50
C PRO A 45 7.63 3.23 9.68
N ASP A 46 8.91 3.55 9.68
CA ASP A 46 9.46 4.59 8.84
C ASP A 46 9.63 4.15 7.37
N ALA A 47 10.07 5.06 6.51
CA ALA A 47 10.24 4.77 5.09
C ALA A 47 11.34 3.73 4.81
N ASN A 48 12.39 3.62 5.64
CA ASN A 48 13.44 2.63 5.46
C ASN A 48 12.93 1.24 5.85
N GLU A 49 12.23 1.14 6.97
CA GLU A 49 11.60 -0.11 7.42
C GLU A 49 10.55 -0.60 6.41
N VAL A 50 9.76 0.32 5.84
CA VAL A 50 8.83 -0.04 4.77
C VAL A 50 9.57 -0.46 3.50
N ALA A 51 10.66 0.20 3.12
CA ALA A 51 11.46 -0.23 1.96
C ALA A 51 12.03 -1.64 2.16
N ASP A 52 12.50 -1.97 3.36
CA ASP A 52 12.98 -3.32 3.69
C ASP A 52 11.88 -4.38 3.63
N ARG A 53 10.64 -4.05 4.01
CA ARG A 53 9.48 -4.96 3.92
C ARG A 53 9.00 -5.20 2.48
N ILE A 54 9.25 -4.26 1.55
CA ILE A 54 8.86 -4.39 0.14
C ILE A 54 9.83 -5.31 -0.63
N ARG A 55 11.09 -5.40 -0.19
CA ARG A 55 12.12 -6.23 -0.82
C ARG A 55 11.88 -7.72 -0.60
#